data_AF-A0A251K1F5-F1
#
_entry.id   AF-A0A251K1F5-F1
#
_cell.length_a   1.000
_cell.length_b   1.000
_cell.length_c   1.000
_cell.angle_alpha   90.00
_cell.angle_beta   90.00
_cell.angle_gamma   90.00
#
_symmetry.space_group_name_H-M   'P 1'
#
loop_
_entity.id
_entity.type
_entity.pdbx_description
1 polymer ?
#
loop_
_entity_poly.entity_id
_entity_poly.type
_entity_poly.pdbx_seq_one_letter_code
_entity_poly.pdbx_strand_id
1 'polypeptide(L)'
;MRLYGAKFPCRLHHHRTFIAAKVKWVRDPYLDKAVSKEKDLKQAISVKNEILTSPSKSLPLSSLSLLKPLLNLPTTALKLFQKYPTLFTQFQPSASLPLHVKLTPHALSIHKEEQEIHNSSTHRDDAVKRLAKLLMLTRATRLPLHIIDRLKFDLGLPHNYITALLSDYPEYFQVCEAQDCFSDKETLHLELVCWRDELAVSEMEKRVAHGDVENVKKGERIGFSLSYPNGFDLKKKVKDWVFEWQGLPYISPYENAFHLNPNGDQAEKWVVAVLHELLWLLVSKKTEKENVLILGDYFGFGNRFKNALVHHPGMFYVSNKIRTQTVVLREAYRKDFLVIKHPLMGMRFRYIHLMNKANEKQRKAAGGALGSWSRRRVASSINRGKVRTIRDKSWKGEEDKSNGSSDSEFEDFDYSESEVEDGNDEVRKLDL
;
A
#
# COMPACT_ATOMS: atom_id res chain seq x y z
N MET A 1 -64.91 -2.11 34.35
CA MET A 1 -64.32 -1.00 33.56
C MET A 1 -62.83 -1.24 33.46
N ARG A 2 -62.30 -1.42 32.24
CA ARG A 2 -60.92 -1.84 31.96
C ARG A 2 -59.98 -0.62 32.00
N LEU A 3 -58.82 -0.81 32.63
CA LEU A 3 -57.71 0.14 32.71
C LEU A 3 -57.03 0.29 31.33
N TYR A 4 -56.84 1.53 30.89
CA TYR A 4 -56.10 1.86 29.67
C TYR A 4 -54.59 1.78 29.93
N GLY A 5 -53.95 0.72 29.41
CA GLY A 5 -52.50 0.65 29.28
C GLY A 5 -52.03 1.44 28.06
N ALA A 6 -51.21 2.45 28.28
CA ALA A 6 -50.52 3.18 27.23
C ALA A 6 -49.56 2.24 26.48
N LYS A 7 -49.75 2.12 25.16
CA LYS A 7 -48.81 1.46 24.26
C LYS A 7 -48.04 2.52 23.46
N PHE A 8 -46.77 2.68 23.80
CA PHE A 8 -45.73 2.87 22.80
C PHE A 8 -44.69 1.78 23.04
N PRO A 9 -44.20 1.14 21.97
CA PRO A 9 -42.91 1.60 21.50
C PRO A 9 -42.84 1.79 19.98
N CYS A 10 -42.06 2.81 19.63
CA CYS A 10 -41.56 3.13 18.31
C CYS A 10 -40.98 1.89 17.61
N ARG A 11 -41.52 1.55 16.44
CA ARG A 11 -40.80 0.73 15.47
C ARG A 11 -39.72 1.60 14.83
N LEU A 12 -38.54 1.65 15.44
CA LEU A 12 -37.33 2.04 14.73
C LEU A 12 -37.00 0.92 13.75
N HIS A 13 -37.36 1.10 12.48
CA HIS A 13 -36.86 0.27 11.40
C HIS A 13 -35.36 0.51 11.22
N HIS A 14 -34.52 -0.13 12.03
CA HIS A 14 -33.09 -0.28 11.74
C HIS A 14 -32.90 -1.33 10.66
N HIS A 15 -33.10 -0.96 9.39
CA HIS A 15 -32.73 -1.76 8.24
C HIS A 15 -32.00 -0.89 7.22
N ARG A 16 -30.69 -0.69 7.41
CA ARG A 16 -29.76 -0.24 6.34
C ARG A 16 -28.34 -0.76 6.57
N THR A 17 -28.15 -2.06 6.73
CA THR A 17 -26.81 -2.63 6.69
C THR A 17 -26.35 -2.74 5.23
N PHE A 18 -25.47 -1.83 4.81
CA PHE A 18 -24.70 -1.94 3.57
C PHE A 18 -23.81 -3.19 3.51
N ILE A 19 -23.69 -3.90 4.63
CA ILE A 19 -23.00 -5.18 4.84
C ILE A 19 -23.36 -6.25 3.77
N ALA A 20 -24.50 -6.12 3.08
CA ALA A 20 -24.91 -7.06 2.02
C ALA A 20 -24.77 -6.53 0.57
N ALA A 21 -24.37 -5.27 0.36
CA ALA A 21 -24.29 -4.68 -0.97
C ALA A 21 -22.99 -5.09 -1.67
N LYS A 22 -23.05 -6.08 -2.57
CA LYS A 22 -21.92 -6.43 -3.46
C LYS A 22 -21.60 -5.24 -4.37
N VAL A 23 -20.55 -4.50 -4.05
CA VAL A 23 -20.02 -3.46 -4.93
C VAL A 23 -19.08 -4.11 -5.95
N LYS A 24 -19.35 -3.89 -7.23
CA LYS A 24 -18.51 -4.43 -8.31
C LYS A 24 -17.11 -3.82 -8.21
N TRP A 25 -16.07 -4.64 -8.12
CA TRP A 25 -14.70 -4.15 -8.27
C TRP A 25 -14.49 -3.66 -9.71
N VAL A 26 -13.92 -2.47 -9.87
CA VAL A 26 -13.61 -1.89 -11.17
C VAL A 26 -12.14 -1.49 -11.20
N ARG A 27 -11.48 -1.89 -12.29
CA ARG A 27 -10.06 -1.65 -12.51
C ARG A 27 -9.77 -0.16 -12.63
N ASP A 28 -8.71 0.29 -11.96
CA ASP A 28 -8.17 1.63 -12.10
C ASP A 28 -6.79 1.56 -12.77
N PRO A 29 -6.66 1.90 -14.05
CA PRO A 29 -5.40 1.75 -14.79
C PRO A 29 -4.29 2.65 -14.25
N TYR A 30 -4.63 3.79 -13.64
CA TYR A 30 -3.63 4.71 -13.12
C TYR A 30 -3.04 4.21 -11.80
N LEU A 31 -3.89 3.72 -10.89
CA LEU A 31 -3.42 3.13 -9.63
C LEU A 31 -2.68 1.81 -9.87
N ASP A 32 -3.15 0.98 -10.82
CA ASP A 32 -2.41 -0.20 -11.28
C ASP A 32 -1.01 0.15 -11.79
N LYS A 33 -0.88 1.26 -12.54
CA LYS A 33 0.41 1.73 -13.03
C LYS A 33 1.29 2.22 -11.88
N ALA A 34 0.74 2.94 -10.89
CA ALA A 34 1.48 3.36 -9.71
C ALA A 34 2.04 2.16 -8.92
N VAL A 35 1.28 1.08 -8.78
CA VAL A 35 1.76 -0.16 -8.15
C VAL A 35 2.81 -0.86 -9.04
N SER A 36 2.55 -0.96 -10.34
CA SER A 36 3.45 -1.65 -11.29
C SER A 36 4.83 -1.00 -11.44
N LYS A 37 4.96 0.33 -11.24
CA LYS A 37 6.24 1.05 -11.27
C LYS A 37 7.25 0.54 -10.24
N GLU A 38 6.77 0.03 -9.10
CA GLU A 38 7.60 -0.45 -7.99
C GLU A 38 7.90 -1.97 -8.06
N LYS A 39 7.67 -2.58 -9.23
CA LYS A 39 7.97 -4.00 -9.44
C LYS A 39 9.42 -4.33 -9.09
N ASP A 40 9.60 -5.34 -8.26
CA ASP A 40 10.88 -5.84 -7.72
C ASP A 40 11.66 -4.82 -6.85
N LEU A 41 11.12 -3.63 -6.57
CA LEU A 41 11.84 -2.59 -5.83
C LEU A 41 12.12 -3.00 -4.38
N LYS A 42 11.09 -3.50 -3.68
CA LYS A 42 11.20 -3.94 -2.28
C LYS A 42 12.27 -5.01 -2.15
N GLN A 43 12.27 -6.00 -3.06
CA GLN A 43 13.27 -7.07 -3.12
C GLN A 43 14.68 -6.55 -3.42
N ALA A 44 14.83 -5.63 -4.39
CA ALA A 44 16.11 -5.04 -4.72
C ALA A 44 16.71 -4.25 -3.54
N ILE A 45 15.87 -3.52 -2.80
CA ILE A 45 16.27 -2.79 -1.59
C ILE A 45 16.62 -3.74 -0.45
N SER A 46 15.87 -4.82 -0.24
CA SER A 46 16.23 -5.81 0.78
C SER A 46 17.59 -6.44 0.49
N VAL A 47 17.86 -6.85 -0.76
CA VAL A 47 19.19 -7.37 -1.15
C VAL A 47 20.28 -6.32 -1.00
N LYS A 48 20.01 -5.06 -1.37
CA LYS A 48 20.94 -3.93 -1.16
C LYS A 48 21.34 -3.83 0.31
N ASN A 49 20.37 -3.89 1.22
CA ASN A 49 20.62 -3.78 2.65
C ASN A 49 21.46 -4.96 3.16
N GLU A 50 21.16 -6.20 2.76
CA GLU A 50 21.97 -7.37 3.13
C GLU A 50 23.44 -7.25 2.67
N ILE A 51 23.67 -6.76 1.43
CA ILE A 51 25.02 -6.54 0.91
C ILE A 51 25.78 -5.50 1.75
N LEU A 52 25.09 -4.47 2.24
CA LEU A 52 25.69 -3.39 3.02
C LEU A 52 25.95 -3.75 4.48
N THR A 53 25.13 -4.65 5.04
CA THR A 53 25.33 -5.20 6.39
C THR A 53 26.54 -6.15 6.43
N SER A 54 26.88 -6.79 5.31
CA SER A 54 28.09 -7.62 5.19
C SER A 54 29.37 -6.79 5.37
N PRO A 55 30.31 -7.20 6.25
CA PRO A 55 31.59 -6.49 6.46
C PRO A 55 32.39 -6.26 5.18
N SER A 56 32.29 -7.20 4.22
CA SER A 56 32.99 -7.12 2.93
C SER A 56 32.30 -6.22 1.90
N LYS A 57 31.12 -5.65 2.22
CA LYS A 57 30.24 -4.91 1.30
C LYS A 57 29.94 -5.70 0.01
N SER A 58 29.99 -7.02 0.11
CA SER A 58 29.75 -7.99 -0.94
C SER A 58 29.16 -9.27 -0.35
N LEU A 59 28.47 -10.06 -1.16
CA LEU A 59 27.94 -11.36 -0.76
C LEU A 59 28.20 -12.42 -1.84
N PRO A 60 28.56 -13.65 -1.46
CA PRO A 60 28.61 -14.76 -2.40
C PRO A 60 27.20 -15.16 -2.85
N LEU A 61 27.06 -15.61 -4.11
CA LEU A 61 25.78 -16.03 -4.67
C LEU A 61 25.12 -17.20 -3.93
N SER A 62 25.92 -18.06 -3.31
CA SER A 62 25.45 -19.19 -2.49
C SER A 62 24.66 -18.70 -1.28
N SER A 63 25.18 -17.72 -0.53
CA SER A 63 24.48 -17.11 0.61
C SER A 63 23.18 -16.41 0.19
N LEU A 64 23.19 -15.71 -0.95
CA LEU A 64 21.99 -15.05 -1.48
C LEU A 64 20.90 -16.04 -1.89
N SER A 65 21.27 -17.25 -2.28
CA SER A 65 20.31 -18.32 -2.58
C SER A 65 19.60 -18.82 -1.33
N LEU A 66 20.30 -18.86 -0.19
CA LEU A 66 19.73 -19.17 1.13
C LEU A 66 18.81 -18.06 1.66
N LEU A 67 19.11 -16.80 1.32
CA LEU A 67 18.29 -15.63 1.71
C LEU A 67 17.04 -15.43 0.83
N LYS A 68 16.88 -16.22 -0.24
CA LYS A 68 15.74 -16.13 -1.17
C LYS A 68 14.36 -16.15 -0.48
N PRO A 69 14.04 -17.08 0.45
CA PRO A 69 12.76 -17.09 1.15
C PRO A 69 12.58 -15.87 2.06
N LEU A 70 13.64 -15.44 2.76
CA LEU A 70 13.58 -14.30 3.68
C LEU A 70 13.34 -12.97 2.96
N LEU A 71 13.88 -12.83 1.75
CA LEU A 71 13.80 -11.61 0.95
C LEU A 71 12.63 -11.61 -0.05
N ASN A 72 11.78 -12.66 -0.05
CA ASN A 72 10.64 -12.83 -0.96
C ASN A 72 11.01 -12.57 -2.43
N LEU A 73 12.14 -13.12 -2.90
CA LEU A 73 12.64 -12.88 -4.26
C LEU A 73 11.76 -13.60 -5.31
N PRO A 74 11.25 -12.88 -6.34
CA PRO A 74 10.34 -13.45 -7.34
C PRO A 74 11.03 -14.43 -8.31
N THR A 75 12.36 -14.45 -8.32
CA THR A 75 13.22 -15.29 -9.17
C THR A 75 14.49 -15.66 -8.41
N THR A 76 15.32 -16.54 -8.97
CA THR A 76 16.66 -16.81 -8.43
C THR A 76 17.46 -15.52 -8.32
N ALA A 77 18.23 -15.35 -7.23
CA ALA A 77 19.05 -14.15 -7.00
C ALA A 77 19.91 -13.80 -8.24
N LEU A 78 20.50 -14.81 -8.89
CA LEU A 78 21.25 -14.64 -10.14
C LEU A 78 20.44 -13.96 -11.26
N LYS A 79 19.19 -14.37 -11.48
CA LYS A 79 18.31 -13.78 -12.51
C LYS A 79 17.98 -12.32 -12.18
N LEU A 80 17.83 -12.00 -10.90
CA LEU A 80 17.60 -10.61 -10.46
C LEU A 80 18.83 -9.72 -10.74
N PHE A 81 20.04 -10.22 -10.50
CA PHE A 81 21.27 -9.49 -10.80
C PHE A 81 21.51 -9.31 -12.30
N GLN A 82 21.21 -10.34 -13.10
CA GLN A 82 21.26 -10.24 -14.56
C GLN A 82 20.21 -9.27 -15.11
N LYS A 83 19.05 -9.18 -14.47
CA LYS A 83 17.98 -8.23 -14.85
C LYS A 83 18.33 -6.78 -14.52
N TYR A 84 19.08 -6.54 -13.44
CA TYR A 84 19.41 -5.20 -12.94
C TYR A 84 20.93 -4.96 -12.80
N PRO A 85 21.71 -5.04 -13.90
CA PRO A 85 23.17 -4.91 -13.87
C PRO A 85 23.67 -3.49 -13.55
N THR A 86 22.78 -2.50 -13.61
CA THR A 86 23.07 -1.11 -13.22
C THR A 86 23.01 -0.88 -11.72
N LEU A 87 22.32 -1.76 -10.98
CA LEU A 87 22.23 -1.72 -9.52
C LEU A 87 23.30 -2.63 -8.89
N PHE A 88 23.53 -3.81 -9.47
CA PHE A 88 24.43 -4.83 -8.95
C PHE A 88 25.55 -5.18 -9.93
N THR A 89 26.75 -5.41 -9.41
CA THR A 89 27.91 -5.90 -10.16
C THR A 89 28.35 -7.25 -9.61
N GLN A 90 28.56 -8.18 -10.53
CA GLN A 90 29.11 -9.50 -10.24
C GLN A 90 30.63 -9.45 -10.42
N PHE A 91 31.36 -10.01 -9.47
CA PHE A 91 32.82 -10.12 -9.56
C PHE A 91 33.26 -11.41 -8.88
N GLN A 92 34.37 -11.97 -9.34
CA GLN A 92 34.98 -13.14 -8.74
C GLN A 92 36.29 -12.70 -8.07
N PRO A 93 36.42 -12.76 -6.73
CA PRO A 93 37.60 -12.26 -6.04
C PRO A 93 38.90 -13.01 -6.41
N SER A 94 38.79 -14.31 -6.67
CA SER A 94 39.87 -15.21 -7.12
C SER A 94 39.27 -16.33 -7.94
N ALA A 95 40.02 -16.91 -8.89
CA ALA A 95 39.58 -18.06 -9.69
C ALA A 95 39.07 -19.25 -8.85
N SER A 96 39.54 -19.39 -7.60
CA SER A 96 39.13 -20.43 -6.64
C SER A 96 37.95 -20.06 -5.74
N LEU A 97 37.53 -18.79 -5.72
CA LEU A 97 36.46 -18.29 -4.85
C LEU A 97 35.13 -18.18 -5.61
N PRO A 98 33.98 -18.32 -4.91
CA PRO A 98 32.67 -18.22 -5.54
C PRO A 98 32.43 -16.82 -6.13
N LEU A 99 31.41 -16.71 -6.99
CA LEU A 99 31.03 -15.42 -7.55
C LEU A 99 30.36 -14.56 -6.46
N HIS A 100 30.84 -13.33 -6.31
CA HIS A 100 30.33 -12.33 -5.38
C HIS A 100 29.53 -11.26 -6.10
N VAL A 101 28.60 -10.65 -5.37
CA VAL A 101 27.79 -9.52 -5.80
C VAL A 101 28.06 -8.34 -4.90
N LYS A 102 28.27 -7.17 -5.50
CA LYS A 102 28.37 -5.87 -4.81
C LYS A 102 27.53 -4.83 -5.52
N LEU A 103 27.23 -3.73 -4.82
CA LEU A 103 26.53 -2.59 -5.42
C LEU A 103 27.42 -1.82 -6.40
N THR A 104 26.82 -1.24 -7.44
CA THR A 104 27.54 -0.32 -8.33
C THR A 104 27.91 0.98 -7.60
N PRO A 105 28.95 1.71 -8.04
CA PRO A 105 29.30 3.01 -7.47
C PRO A 105 28.13 4.00 -7.50
N HIS A 106 27.30 3.95 -8.54
CA HIS A 106 26.12 4.80 -8.65
C HIS A 106 25.01 4.39 -7.67
N ALA A 107 24.78 3.08 -7.46
CA ALA A 107 23.85 2.60 -6.44
C ALA A 107 24.31 2.98 -5.02
N LEU A 108 25.62 2.95 -4.76
CA LEU A 108 26.21 3.41 -3.50
C LEU A 108 26.02 4.91 -3.28
N SER A 109 26.14 5.74 -4.33
CA SER A 109 25.84 7.18 -4.25
C SER A 109 24.40 7.43 -3.83
N ILE A 110 23.43 6.78 -4.51
CA ILE A 110 22.00 6.90 -4.16
C ILE A 110 21.76 6.44 -2.72
N HIS A 111 22.45 5.38 -2.27
CA HIS A 111 22.33 4.92 -0.90
C HIS A 111 22.86 5.91 0.14
N LYS A 112 23.97 6.61 -0.12
CA LYS A 112 24.47 7.67 0.77
C LYS A 112 23.44 8.80 0.93
N GLU A 113 22.85 9.23 -0.19
CA GLU A 113 21.81 10.27 -0.17
C GLU A 113 20.53 9.80 0.55
N GLU A 114 20.19 8.52 0.48
CA GLU A 114 19.10 7.93 1.28
C GLU A 114 19.44 7.93 2.78
N GLN A 115 20.68 7.61 3.16
CA GLN A 115 21.13 7.69 4.55
C GLN A 115 21.09 9.11 5.10
N GLU A 116 21.47 10.11 4.30
CA GLU A 116 21.38 11.52 4.68
C GLU A 116 19.95 11.92 5.04
N ILE A 117 18.95 11.44 4.28
CA ILE A 117 17.53 11.65 4.61
C ILE A 117 17.18 10.98 5.93
N HIS A 118 17.61 9.72 6.15
CA HIS A 118 17.34 9.02 7.41
C HIS A 118 18.03 9.65 8.62
N ASN A 119 19.16 10.32 8.44
CA ASN A 119 19.91 10.99 9.50
C ASN A 119 19.41 12.42 9.78
N SER A 120 18.63 13.02 8.88
CA SER A 120 18.02 14.33 9.10
C SER A 120 17.06 14.30 10.29
N SER A 121 17.24 15.22 11.25
CA SER A 121 16.42 15.32 12.46
C SER A 121 14.93 15.37 12.16
N THR A 122 14.53 16.19 11.19
CA THR A 122 13.14 16.35 10.74
C THR A 122 12.51 15.04 10.29
N HIS A 123 13.25 14.21 9.56
CA HIS A 123 12.75 12.93 9.06
C HIS A 123 12.73 11.87 10.16
N ARG A 124 13.68 11.91 11.09
CA ARG A 124 13.71 11.03 12.26
C ARG A 124 12.49 11.27 13.14
N ASP A 125 12.19 12.52 13.46
CA ASP A 125 11.03 12.90 14.26
C ASP A 125 9.72 12.46 13.58
N ASP A 126 9.61 12.67 12.27
CA ASP A 126 8.45 12.26 11.48
C ASP A 126 8.30 10.72 11.44
N ALA A 127 9.40 9.97 11.31
CA ALA A 127 9.39 8.51 11.38
C ALA A 127 8.99 7.99 12.76
N VAL A 128 9.49 8.60 13.84
CA VAL A 128 9.12 8.29 15.22
C VAL A 128 7.64 8.57 15.46
N LYS A 129 7.14 9.74 15.05
CA LYS A 129 5.71 10.08 15.17
C LYS A 129 4.82 9.12 14.41
N ARG A 130 5.21 8.71 13.20
CA ARG A 130 4.49 7.67 12.43
C ARG A 130 4.46 6.33 13.18
N LEU A 131 5.59 5.89 13.72
CA LEU A 131 5.69 4.63 14.43
C LEU A 131 4.89 4.66 15.75
N ALA A 132 4.99 5.75 16.50
CA ALA A 132 4.19 5.97 17.71
C ALA A 132 2.70 5.94 17.39
N LYS A 133 2.26 6.68 16.36
CA LYS A 133 0.87 6.65 15.88
C LYS A 133 0.42 5.25 15.47
N LEU A 134 1.26 4.45 14.82
CA LEU A 134 0.94 3.06 14.49
C LEU A 134 0.69 2.22 15.75
N LEU A 135 1.55 2.35 16.77
CA LEU A 135 1.37 1.66 18.04
C LEU A 135 0.10 2.14 18.77
N MET A 136 -0.22 3.43 18.71
CA MET A 136 -1.44 4.00 19.28
C MET A 136 -2.73 3.46 18.64
N LEU A 137 -2.69 2.96 17.40
CA LEU A 137 -3.83 2.28 16.77
C LEU A 137 -4.07 0.87 17.32
N THR A 138 -3.08 0.28 17.99
CA THR A 138 -3.25 -1.03 18.64
C THR A 138 -3.92 -0.91 19.99
N ARG A 139 -4.69 -1.92 20.37
CA ARG A 139 -5.35 -1.98 21.68
C ARG A 139 -4.38 -2.05 22.85
N ALA A 140 -3.24 -2.71 22.66
CA ALA A 140 -2.25 -2.95 23.69
C ALA A 140 -1.06 -1.97 23.61
N THR A 141 -1.15 -0.93 22.77
CA THR A 141 -0.09 0.04 22.49
C THR A 141 1.28 -0.59 22.19
N ARG A 142 1.26 -1.82 21.65
CA ARG A 142 2.45 -2.64 21.37
C ARG A 142 2.23 -3.52 20.15
N LEU A 143 3.30 -3.77 19.40
CA LEU A 143 3.32 -4.69 18.25
C LEU A 143 4.56 -5.58 18.29
N PRO A 144 4.48 -6.86 17.88
CA PRO A 144 5.67 -7.67 17.70
C PRO A 144 6.63 -7.06 16.68
N LEU A 145 7.94 -7.11 16.94
CA LEU A 145 8.96 -6.55 16.05
C LEU A 145 8.91 -7.16 14.65
N HIS A 146 8.61 -8.45 14.53
CA HIS A 146 8.52 -9.13 13.24
C HIS A 146 7.36 -8.61 12.36
N ILE A 147 6.32 -8.01 12.95
CA ILE A 147 5.22 -7.34 12.23
C ILE A 147 5.67 -5.95 11.76
N ILE A 148 6.36 -5.21 12.63
CA ILE A 148 6.93 -3.90 12.28
C ILE A 148 7.95 -4.06 11.14
N ASP A 149 8.75 -5.12 11.16
CA ASP A 149 9.73 -5.43 10.11
C ASP A 149 9.09 -5.64 8.73
N ARG A 150 7.86 -6.19 8.66
CA ARG A 150 7.10 -6.31 7.40
C ARG A 150 6.71 -4.95 6.83
N LEU A 151 6.44 -3.98 7.71
CA LEU A 151 5.99 -2.63 7.39
C LEU A 151 7.12 -1.61 7.33
N LYS A 152 8.32 -1.98 7.74
CA LYS A 152 9.53 -1.13 7.76
C LYS A 152 9.74 -0.37 6.44
N PHE A 153 9.59 -1.06 5.31
CA PHE A 153 9.65 -0.43 3.99
C PHE A 153 8.55 0.61 3.84
N ASP A 154 7.30 0.27 4.16
CA ASP A 154 6.13 1.13 3.97
C ASP A 154 6.11 2.34 4.91
N LEU A 155 6.60 2.19 6.15
CA LEU A 155 6.77 3.25 7.15
C LEU A 155 7.97 4.17 6.87
N GLY A 156 8.88 3.74 6.00
CA GLY A 156 10.10 4.48 5.70
C GLY A 156 11.13 4.43 6.83
N LEU A 157 11.18 3.33 7.57
CA LEU A 157 12.15 3.14 8.64
C LEU A 157 13.53 2.73 8.08
N PRO A 158 14.64 3.17 8.70
CA PRO A 158 15.98 2.72 8.33
C PRO A 158 16.13 1.19 8.42
N HIS A 159 17.11 0.62 7.70
CA HIS A 159 17.38 -0.82 7.82
C HIS A 159 17.69 -1.25 9.26
N ASN A 160 18.32 -0.38 10.04
CA ASN A 160 18.78 -0.70 11.39
C ASN A 160 17.95 0.08 12.42
N TYR A 161 16.64 0.28 12.19
CA TYR A 161 15.85 1.24 12.98
C TYR A 161 15.90 1.02 14.50
N ILE A 162 16.10 -0.21 14.98
CA ILE A 162 16.23 -0.47 16.42
C ILE A 162 17.44 0.27 17.01
N THR A 163 18.61 0.12 16.41
CA THR A 163 19.85 0.75 16.90
C THR A 163 20.02 2.17 16.39
N ALA A 164 19.54 2.46 15.18
CA ALA A 164 19.75 3.75 14.53
C ALA A 164 18.65 4.78 14.79
N LEU A 165 17.45 4.36 15.20
CA LEU A 165 16.32 5.26 15.46
C LEU A 165 15.83 5.11 16.91
N LEU A 166 15.40 3.91 17.33
CA LEU A 166 14.74 3.72 18.63
C LEU A 166 15.65 4.04 19.82
N SER A 167 16.96 3.79 19.69
CA SER A 167 17.94 4.06 20.74
C SER A 167 18.03 5.55 21.12
N ASP A 168 17.66 6.46 20.21
CA ASP A 168 17.69 7.90 20.44
C ASP A 168 16.35 8.46 20.98
N TYR A 169 15.31 7.62 21.07
CA TYR A 169 13.96 8.00 21.54
C TYR A 169 13.41 7.03 22.62
N PRO A 170 14.13 6.80 23.73
CA PRO A 170 13.67 5.94 24.82
C PRO A 170 12.40 6.48 25.52
N GLU A 171 12.12 7.78 25.38
CA GLU A 171 10.91 8.43 25.89
C GLU A 171 9.64 8.13 25.06
N TYR A 172 9.80 7.49 23.90
CA TYR A 172 8.71 7.01 23.08
C TYR A 172 8.55 5.50 23.16
N PHE A 173 9.65 4.75 23.09
CA PHE A 173 9.59 3.31 22.84
C PHE A 173 10.39 2.48 23.83
N GLN A 174 9.83 1.32 24.16
CA GLN A 174 10.47 0.28 24.94
C GLN A 174 10.32 -1.06 24.23
N VAL A 175 11.36 -1.89 24.27
CA VAL A 175 11.28 -3.27 23.81
C VAL A 175 10.97 -4.16 25.00
N CYS A 176 9.91 -4.97 24.91
CA CYS A 176 9.49 -5.90 25.94
C CYS A 176 9.27 -7.30 25.38
N GLU A 177 9.46 -8.31 26.22
CA GLU A 177 9.06 -9.69 25.90
C GLU A 177 7.60 -9.87 26.29
N ALA A 178 6.80 -10.34 25.34
CA ALA A 178 5.40 -10.65 25.59
C ALA A 178 4.97 -11.87 24.78
N GLN A 179 3.99 -12.61 25.32
CA GLN A 179 3.33 -13.67 24.58
C GLN A 179 2.56 -13.06 23.40
N ASP A 180 2.81 -13.60 22.21
CA ASP A 180 2.08 -13.20 21.01
C ASP A 180 0.62 -13.63 21.14
N CYS A 181 -0.32 -12.76 20.76
CA CYS A 181 -1.74 -13.08 20.82
C CYS A 181 -2.17 -14.10 19.75
N PHE A 182 -1.31 -14.37 18.76
CA PHE A 182 -1.57 -15.35 17.69
C PHE A 182 -0.60 -16.55 17.71
N SER A 183 0.39 -16.55 18.60
CA SER A 183 1.34 -17.63 18.76
C SER A 183 1.62 -17.87 20.24
N ASP A 184 1.60 -19.13 20.69
CA ASP A 184 1.99 -19.49 22.06
C ASP A 184 3.51 -19.33 22.34
N LYS A 185 4.18 -18.45 21.58
CA LYS A 185 5.60 -18.16 21.71
C LYS A 185 5.79 -16.75 22.26
N GLU A 186 6.72 -16.63 23.18
CA GLU A 186 7.23 -15.32 23.61
C GLU A 186 8.00 -14.68 22.45
N THR A 187 7.62 -13.45 22.12
CA THR A 187 8.30 -12.68 21.08
C THR A 187 8.59 -11.28 21.57
N LEU A 188 9.60 -10.65 20.96
CA LEU A 188 9.94 -9.27 21.26
C LEU A 188 8.91 -8.34 20.65
N HIS A 189 8.35 -7.47 21.47
CA HIS A 189 7.39 -6.44 21.12
C HIS A 189 8.01 -5.06 21.29
N LEU A 190 7.62 -4.15 20.41
CA LEU A 190 7.83 -2.72 20.61
C LEU A 190 6.59 -2.13 21.24
N GLU A 191 6.77 -1.52 22.40
CA GLU A 191 5.72 -0.90 23.20
C GLU A 191 5.92 0.62 23.23
N LEU A 192 4.81 1.34 23.22
CA LEU A 192 4.79 2.78 23.43
C LEU A 192 4.83 3.07 24.93
N VAL A 193 5.85 3.82 25.38
CA VAL A 193 6.06 4.12 26.81
C VAL A 193 4.95 5.00 27.38
N CYS A 194 4.54 6.02 26.62
CA CYS A 194 3.55 6.98 27.07
C CYS A 194 2.66 7.42 25.90
N TRP A 195 1.35 7.43 26.16
CA TRP A 195 0.37 7.99 25.24
C TRP A 195 0.51 9.51 25.18
N ARG A 196 0.59 10.07 23.96
CA ARG A 196 0.75 11.51 23.73
C ARG A 196 -0.46 12.03 22.96
N ASP A 197 -1.26 12.87 23.60
CA ASP A 197 -2.49 13.40 23.02
C ASP A 197 -2.24 14.29 21.80
N GLU A 198 -1.07 14.95 21.73
CA GLU A 198 -0.63 15.71 20.55
C GLU A 198 -0.53 14.84 19.28
N LEU A 199 -0.27 13.54 19.44
CA LEU A 199 -0.23 12.58 18.35
C LEU A 199 -1.59 11.95 18.08
N ALA A 200 -2.53 11.98 19.02
CA ALA A 200 -3.85 11.36 18.94
C ALA A 200 -4.84 12.14 18.05
N VAL A 201 -4.35 12.70 16.95
CA VAL A 201 -5.12 13.49 15.99
C VAL A 201 -5.02 12.83 14.63
N SER A 202 -6.15 12.38 14.10
CA SER A 202 -6.21 11.71 12.81
C SER A 202 -5.92 12.69 11.67
N GLU A 203 -5.53 12.15 10.52
CA GLU A 203 -5.39 12.97 9.33
C GLU A 203 -6.70 13.65 8.93
N MET A 204 -7.83 12.96 9.09
CA MET A 204 -9.14 13.52 8.76
C MET A 204 -9.48 14.73 9.64
N GLU A 205 -9.16 14.66 10.93
CA GLU A 205 -9.32 15.76 11.88
C GLU A 205 -8.40 16.93 11.51
N LYS A 206 -7.13 16.66 11.20
CA LYS A 206 -6.15 17.68 10.78
C LYS A 206 -6.60 18.46 9.55
N ARG A 207 -7.22 17.79 8.57
CA ARG A 207 -7.72 18.44 7.35
C ARG A 207 -8.86 19.41 7.63
N VAL A 208 -9.81 19.02 8.49
CA VAL A 208 -10.95 19.88 8.84
C VAL A 208 -10.50 21.06 9.68
N ALA A 209 -9.54 20.83 10.58
CA ALA A 209 -8.92 21.87 11.39
C ALA A 209 -8.06 22.89 10.61
N HIS A 210 -7.77 22.66 9.32
CA HIS A 210 -6.87 23.49 8.51
C HIS A 210 -5.49 23.75 9.16
N GLY A 211 -5.05 22.86 10.06
CA GLY A 211 -3.80 22.98 10.82
C GLY A 211 -3.95 23.40 12.27
N ASP A 212 -5.09 23.97 12.68
CA ASP A 212 -5.35 24.38 14.06
C ASP A 212 -5.97 23.24 14.87
N VAL A 213 -5.12 22.38 15.42
CA VAL A 213 -5.53 21.17 16.17
C VAL A 213 -6.50 21.48 17.33
N GLU A 214 -6.43 22.67 17.93
CA GLU A 214 -7.33 23.12 18.99
C GLU A 214 -8.79 23.31 18.53
N ASN A 215 -9.01 23.50 17.22
CA ASN A 215 -10.34 23.69 16.65
C ASN A 215 -11.06 22.37 16.29
N VAL A 216 -10.44 21.20 16.54
CA VAL A 216 -11.07 19.89 16.29
C VAL A 216 -12.21 19.65 17.27
N LYS A 217 -13.45 19.74 16.78
CA LYS A 217 -14.64 19.43 17.59
C LYS A 217 -14.93 17.93 17.53
N LYS A 218 -14.87 17.26 18.69
CA LYS A 218 -15.25 15.85 18.81
C LYS A 218 -16.68 15.63 18.31
N GLY A 219 -16.88 14.58 17.50
CA GLY A 219 -18.18 14.23 16.94
C GLY A 219 -18.61 15.09 15.75
N GLU A 220 -17.74 15.92 15.19
CA GLU A 220 -18.01 16.61 13.94
C GLU A 220 -18.26 15.63 12.79
N ARG A 221 -19.12 16.01 11.85
CA ARG A 221 -19.48 15.18 10.70
C ARG A 221 -18.41 15.30 9.63
N ILE A 222 -17.33 14.53 9.79
CA ILE A 222 -16.25 14.47 8.81
C ILE A 222 -16.56 13.37 7.79
N GLY A 223 -16.57 13.76 6.52
CA GLY A 223 -16.74 12.86 5.38
C GLY A 223 -15.40 12.54 4.72
N PHE A 224 -15.25 11.32 4.20
CA PHE A 224 -14.07 10.90 3.45
C PHE A 224 -14.13 11.37 1.99
N SER A 225 -12.97 11.62 1.38
CA SER A 225 -12.89 11.90 -0.06
C SER A 225 -13.20 10.62 -0.86
N LEU A 226 -14.23 10.69 -1.70
CA LEU A 226 -14.64 9.58 -2.56
C LEU A 226 -14.18 9.83 -4.00
N SER A 227 -13.44 8.87 -4.56
CA SER A 227 -13.05 8.88 -5.98
C SER A 227 -13.40 7.54 -6.61
N TYR A 228 -14.26 7.58 -7.63
CA TYR A 228 -14.65 6.39 -8.37
C TYR A 228 -14.03 6.40 -9.78
N PRO A 229 -13.63 5.24 -10.34
CA PRO A 229 -13.11 5.18 -11.70
C PRO A 229 -14.20 5.57 -12.72
N ASN A 230 -13.78 6.04 -13.89
CA ASN A 230 -14.70 6.41 -14.96
C ASN A 230 -15.60 5.22 -15.35
N GLY A 231 -16.90 5.46 -15.48
CA GLY A 231 -17.89 4.42 -15.78
C GLY A 231 -18.37 3.61 -14.55
N PHE A 232 -17.91 3.97 -13.35
CA PHE A 232 -18.43 3.41 -12.10
C PHE A 232 -19.75 4.08 -11.73
N ASP A 233 -20.88 3.45 -12.07
CA ASP A 233 -22.19 3.96 -11.67
C ASP A 233 -22.73 3.20 -10.45
N LEU A 234 -22.77 3.89 -9.32
CA LEU A 234 -23.44 3.38 -8.12
C LEU A 234 -24.95 3.46 -8.34
N LYS A 235 -25.65 2.36 -8.05
CA LYS A 235 -27.12 2.36 -7.97
C LYS A 235 -27.57 3.47 -7.02
N LYS A 236 -28.66 4.18 -7.36
CA LYS A 236 -29.19 5.32 -6.57
C LYS A 236 -29.27 5.03 -5.06
N LYS A 237 -29.81 3.87 -4.69
CA LYS A 237 -29.90 3.43 -3.29
C LYS A 237 -28.55 3.39 -2.56
N VAL A 238 -27.48 3.00 -3.26
CA VAL A 238 -26.13 2.95 -2.70
C VAL A 238 -25.57 4.37 -2.55
N LYS A 239 -25.80 5.26 -3.53
CA LYS A 239 -25.41 6.67 -3.41
C LYS A 239 -26.09 7.34 -2.21
N ASP A 240 -27.38 7.11 -2.04
CA ASP A 240 -28.16 7.65 -0.92
C ASP A 240 -27.64 7.13 0.43
N TRP A 241 -27.35 5.82 0.53
CA TRP A 241 -26.74 5.25 1.73
C TRP A 241 -25.35 5.83 2.01
N VAL A 242 -24.47 5.92 1.01
CA VAL A 242 -23.13 6.50 1.18
C VAL A 242 -23.23 7.95 1.65
N PHE A 243 -24.19 8.72 1.16
CA PHE A 243 -24.43 10.09 1.63
C PHE A 243 -24.84 10.14 3.11
N GLU A 244 -25.79 9.30 3.54
CA GLU A 244 -26.20 9.20 4.94
C GLU A 244 -25.05 8.74 5.84
N TRP A 245 -24.30 7.72 5.41
CA TRP A 245 -23.15 7.17 6.12
C TRP A 245 -22.02 8.20 6.27
N GLN A 246 -21.73 8.97 5.22
CA GLN A 246 -20.76 10.09 5.30
C GLN A 246 -21.20 11.15 6.31
N GLY A 247 -22.51 11.35 6.50
CA GLY A 247 -23.08 12.29 7.45
C GLY A 247 -23.07 11.84 8.92
N LEU A 248 -22.65 10.61 9.23
CA LEU A 248 -22.51 10.12 10.61
C LEU A 248 -21.40 10.90 11.37
N PRO A 249 -21.46 10.99 12.71
CA PRO A 249 -20.36 11.54 13.51
C PRO A 249 -19.03 10.83 13.21
N TYR A 250 -17.94 11.59 13.11
CA TYR A 250 -16.61 11.01 13.01
C TYR A 250 -16.09 10.69 14.42
N ILE A 251 -15.60 9.47 14.61
CA ILE A 251 -14.92 9.04 15.84
C ILE A 251 -13.45 8.85 15.47
N SER A 252 -12.55 9.44 16.27
CA SER A 252 -11.12 9.38 15.97
C SER A 252 -10.61 7.92 16.00
N PRO A 253 -9.69 7.53 15.11
CA PRO A 253 -8.99 6.25 15.18
C PRO A 253 -8.26 5.99 16.50
N TYR A 254 -7.93 7.06 17.21
CA TYR A 254 -7.24 7.01 18.51
C TYR A 254 -8.19 6.99 19.71
N GLU A 255 -9.51 6.99 19.47
CA GLU A 255 -10.54 6.81 20.50
C GLU A 255 -11.07 5.38 20.50
N ASN A 256 -11.44 4.86 21.67
CA ASN A 256 -11.96 3.50 21.80
C ASN A 256 -13.46 3.42 21.43
N ALA A 257 -13.78 2.92 20.24
CA ALA A 257 -15.16 2.70 19.79
C ALA A 257 -15.61 1.22 19.75
N PHE A 258 -14.92 0.32 20.46
CA PHE A 258 -15.29 -1.11 20.51
C PHE A 258 -16.64 -1.38 21.21
N HIS A 259 -17.18 -0.42 21.94
CA HIS A 259 -18.50 -0.49 22.57
C HIS A 259 -19.65 -0.41 21.56
N LEU A 260 -19.38 0.04 20.33
CA LEU A 260 -20.37 0.10 19.26
C LEU A 260 -20.75 -1.30 18.77
N ASN A 261 -21.98 -1.46 18.31
CA ASN A 261 -22.42 -2.69 17.66
C ASN A 261 -21.52 -2.95 16.43
N PRO A 262 -20.77 -4.08 16.36
CA PRO A 262 -19.86 -4.38 15.25
C PRO A 262 -20.52 -4.38 13.87
N ASN A 263 -21.84 -4.61 13.80
CA ASN A 263 -22.62 -4.64 12.58
C ASN A 263 -23.34 -3.30 12.27
N GLY A 264 -23.04 -2.24 13.02
CA GLY A 264 -23.63 -0.92 12.82
C GLY A 264 -22.81 -0.03 11.88
N ASP A 265 -23.50 0.85 11.14
CA ASP A 265 -22.88 1.81 10.21
C ASP A 265 -21.84 2.72 10.90
N GLN A 266 -22.06 3.08 12.17
CA GLN A 266 -21.11 3.86 12.97
C GLN A 266 -19.82 3.09 13.28
N ALA A 267 -19.92 1.78 13.57
CA ALA A 267 -18.75 0.93 13.79
C ALA A 267 -17.98 0.72 12.49
N GLU A 268 -18.69 0.53 11.37
CA GLU A 268 -18.07 0.47 10.03
C GLU A 268 -17.34 1.78 9.71
N LYS A 269 -17.94 2.94 10.00
CA LYS A 269 -17.29 4.24 9.83
C LYS A 269 -16.01 4.38 10.64
N TRP A 270 -15.99 3.89 11.87
CA TRP A 270 -14.79 3.89 12.69
C TRP A 270 -13.72 2.93 12.17
N VAL A 271 -14.08 1.72 11.72
CA VAL A 271 -13.17 0.78 11.06
C VAL A 271 -12.51 1.42 9.84
N VAL A 272 -13.29 2.10 9.00
CA VAL A 272 -12.78 2.84 7.85
C VAL A 272 -11.85 3.97 8.27
N ALA A 273 -12.18 4.70 9.34
CA ALA A 273 -11.33 5.76 9.87
C ALA A 273 -9.95 5.22 10.31
N VAL A 274 -9.91 4.07 11.00
CA VAL A 274 -8.65 3.42 11.40
C VAL A 274 -7.86 2.92 10.20
N LEU A 275 -8.52 2.26 9.24
CA LEU A 275 -7.85 1.78 8.03
C LEU A 275 -7.31 2.94 7.18
N HIS A 276 -8.06 4.03 7.11
CA HIS A 276 -7.65 5.27 6.45
C HIS A 276 -6.40 5.85 7.12
N GLU A 277 -6.42 6.01 8.44
CA GLU A 277 -5.27 6.51 9.20
C GLU A 277 -4.06 5.58 9.02
N LEU A 278 -4.23 4.26 9.12
CA LEU A 278 -3.17 3.29 8.89
C LEU A 278 -2.49 3.50 7.53
N LEU A 279 -3.26 3.54 6.44
CA LEU A 279 -2.69 3.79 5.12
C LEU A 279 -2.08 5.17 5.03
N TRP A 280 -2.66 6.17 5.71
CA TRP A 280 -2.12 7.50 5.75
C TRP A 280 -0.79 7.60 6.50
N LEU A 281 -0.50 6.74 7.47
CA LEU A 281 0.82 6.72 8.10
C LEU A 281 1.91 6.27 7.11
N LEU A 282 1.58 5.43 6.13
CA LEU A 282 2.58 4.88 5.22
C LEU A 282 3.14 5.94 4.26
N VAL A 283 4.42 5.84 3.92
CA VAL A 283 5.12 6.77 3.02
C VAL A 283 4.46 6.80 1.63
N SER A 284 4.10 5.63 1.11
CA SER A 284 3.46 5.49 -0.21
C SER A 284 1.93 5.47 -0.15
N LYS A 285 1.30 5.58 1.02
CA LYS A 285 -0.16 5.51 1.18
C LYS A 285 -0.78 4.23 0.57
N LYS A 286 0.01 3.15 0.58
CA LYS A 286 -0.31 1.82 0.07
C LYS A 286 0.55 0.77 0.77
N THR A 287 0.05 -0.44 0.88
CA THR A 287 0.79 -1.63 1.35
C THR A 287 0.16 -2.90 0.79
N GLU A 288 0.82 -4.04 0.97
CA GLU A 288 0.27 -5.36 0.64
C GLU A 288 -1.00 -5.63 1.47
N LYS A 289 -2.03 -6.21 0.85
CA LYS A 289 -3.30 -6.54 1.52
C LYS A 289 -3.07 -7.44 2.72
N GLU A 290 -2.14 -8.37 2.63
CA GLU A 290 -1.77 -9.26 3.74
C GLU A 290 -1.33 -8.48 4.97
N ASN A 291 -0.53 -7.43 4.81
CA ASN A 291 -0.11 -6.57 5.92
C ASN A 291 -1.31 -5.86 6.57
N VAL A 292 -2.29 -5.44 5.77
CA VAL A 292 -3.53 -4.83 6.29
C VAL A 292 -4.32 -5.85 7.11
N LEU A 293 -4.47 -7.09 6.63
CA LEU A 293 -5.22 -8.13 7.34
C LEU A 293 -4.56 -8.49 8.66
N ILE A 294 -3.23 -8.75 8.65
CA ILE A 294 -2.47 -9.06 9.85
C ILE A 294 -2.60 -7.92 10.88
N LEU A 295 -2.40 -6.66 10.46
CA LEU A 295 -2.61 -5.52 11.37
C LEU A 295 -4.05 -5.41 11.85
N GLY A 296 -5.04 -5.74 11.01
CA GLY A 296 -6.44 -5.81 11.38
C GLY A 296 -6.68 -6.77 12.54
N ASP A 297 -5.97 -7.90 12.58
CA ASP A 297 -6.03 -8.84 13.69
C ASP A 297 -5.43 -8.24 14.97
N TYR A 298 -4.22 -7.65 14.90
CA TYR A 298 -3.57 -6.99 16.06
C TYR A 298 -4.35 -5.76 16.58
N PHE A 299 -5.09 -5.08 15.72
CA PHE A 299 -5.94 -3.96 16.12
C PHE A 299 -7.28 -4.44 16.70
N GLY A 300 -7.64 -5.71 16.55
CA GLY A 300 -8.92 -6.28 17.01
C GLY A 300 -10.08 -6.12 16.02
N PHE A 301 -9.79 -5.81 14.75
CA PHE A 301 -10.79 -5.69 13.69
C PHE A 301 -11.02 -6.98 12.92
N GLY A 302 -10.00 -7.83 12.80
CA GLY A 302 -10.04 -9.08 12.04
C GLY A 302 -10.63 -8.89 10.64
N ASN A 303 -11.61 -9.73 10.30
CA ASN A 303 -12.25 -9.70 8.98
C ASN A 303 -12.99 -8.37 8.65
N ARG A 304 -13.22 -7.47 9.62
CA ARG A 304 -13.84 -6.16 9.36
C ARG A 304 -12.97 -5.27 8.46
N PHE A 305 -11.64 -5.41 8.50
CA PHE A 305 -10.76 -4.72 7.55
C PHE A 305 -10.95 -5.24 6.12
N LYS A 306 -11.07 -6.57 5.96
CA LYS A 306 -11.39 -7.17 4.66
C LYS A 306 -12.72 -6.64 4.13
N ASN A 307 -13.74 -6.57 4.98
CA ASN A 307 -15.07 -6.05 4.62
C ASN A 307 -14.98 -4.57 4.21
N ALA A 308 -14.29 -3.73 4.99
CA ALA A 308 -14.12 -2.31 4.68
C ALA A 308 -13.47 -2.06 3.30
N LEU A 309 -12.50 -2.90 2.90
CA LEU A 309 -11.88 -2.82 1.58
C LEU A 309 -12.85 -3.13 0.43
N VAL A 310 -13.79 -4.07 0.65
CA VAL A 310 -14.80 -4.46 -0.35
C VAL A 310 -15.94 -3.44 -0.41
N HIS A 311 -16.37 -2.99 0.76
CA HIS A 311 -17.50 -2.09 0.96
C HIS A 311 -17.19 -0.67 0.46
N HIS A 312 -15.94 -0.23 0.57
CA HIS A 312 -15.58 1.15 0.28
C HIS A 312 -14.58 1.32 -0.88
N PRO A 313 -14.91 0.89 -2.10
CA PRO A 313 -14.01 0.99 -3.25
C PRO A 313 -13.83 2.42 -3.75
N GLY A 314 -14.59 3.40 -3.24
CA GLY A 314 -14.38 4.82 -3.51
C GLY A 314 -13.26 5.46 -2.67
N MET A 315 -12.85 4.79 -1.59
CA MET A 315 -11.76 5.22 -0.70
C MET A 315 -10.53 4.34 -0.89
N PHE A 316 -10.73 3.03 -0.96
CA PHE A 316 -9.66 2.05 -1.09
C PHE A 316 -9.70 1.40 -2.46
N TYR A 317 -8.52 1.13 -3.02
CA TYR A 317 -8.37 0.35 -4.24
C TYR A 317 -7.47 -0.85 -3.96
N VAL A 318 -7.90 -2.03 -4.42
CA VAL A 318 -7.06 -3.24 -4.38
C VAL A 318 -6.55 -3.51 -5.79
N SER A 319 -5.24 -3.36 -5.98
CA SER A 319 -4.55 -3.68 -7.23
C SER A 319 -3.99 -5.10 -7.17
N ASN A 320 -4.17 -5.88 -8.24
CA ASN A 320 -3.62 -7.23 -8.38
C ASN A 320 -2.30 -7.25 -9.18
N LYS A 321 -1.61 -6.11 -9.27
CA LYS A 321 -0.33 -6.01 -9.98
C LYS A 321 0.80 -6.63 -9.16
N ILE A 322 1.98 -6.76 -9.76
CA ILE A 322 3.22 -7.24 -9.11
C ILE A 322 3.13 -8.61 -8.39
N ARG A 323 2.17 -9.46 -8.77
CA ARG A 323 1.90 -10.80 -8.19
C ARG A 323 1.36 -10.78 -6.75
N THR A 324 0.96 -9.63 -6.23
CA THR A 324 0.43 -9.48 -4.87
C THR A 324 -0.75 -8.51 -4.86
N GLN A 325 -1.71 -8.71 -3.97
CA GLN A 325 -2.79 -7.75 -3.80
C GLN A 325 -2.26 -6.55 -3.00
N THR A 326 -2.30 -5.34 -3.58
CA THR A 326 -1.84 -4.11 -2.94
C THR A 326 -3.03 -3.19 -2.68
N VAL A 327 -3.23 -2.81 -1.43
CA VAL A 327 -4.23 -1.83 -1.01
C VAL A 327 -3.65 -0.43 -1.19
N VAL A 328 -4.38 0.44 -1.89
CA VAL A 328 -4.00 1.82 -2.19
C VAL A 328 -5.10 2.75 -1.69
N LEU A 329 -4.71 3.80 -0.98
CA LEU A 329 -5.63 4.88 -0.62
C LEU A 329 -5.84 5.81 -1.81
N ARG A 330 -7.07 5.91 -2.32
CA ARG A 330 -7.34 6.60 -3.60
C ARG A 330 -7.06 8.09 -3.56
N GLU A 331 -7.50 8.77 -2.51
CA GLU A 331 -7.33 10.22 -2.37
C GLU A 331 -5.86 10.67 -2.27
N ALA A 332 -4.96 9.77 -1.89
CA ALA A 332 -3.53 10.05 -1.86
C ALA A 332 -2.91 10.14 -3.26
N TYR A 333 -3.65 9.76 -4.32
CA TYR A 333 -3.14 9.69 -5.68
C TYR A 333 -3.96 10.56 -6.64
N ARG A 334 -3.24 11.28 -7.52
CA ARG A 334 -3.81 11.91 -8.72
C ARG A 334 -3.23 11.18 -9.91
N LYS A 335 -4.07 10.41 -10.60
CA LYS A 335 -3.61 9.44 -11.61
C LYS A 335 -2.57 8.49 -10.99
N ASP A 336 -1.37 8.41 -11.57
CA ASP A 336 -0.28 7.53 -11.16
C ASP A 336 0.80 8.24 -10.32
N PHE A 337 0.46 9.38 -9.71
CA PHE A 337 1.33 10.19 -8.86
C PHE A 337 0.77 10.37 -7.45
N LEU A 338 1.64 10.25 -6.46
CA LEU A 338 1.32 10.54 -5.06
C LEU A 338 1.17 12.07 -4.88
N VAL A 339 0.07 12.49 -4.27
CA VAL A 339 -0.28 13.92 -4.08
C VAL A 339 0.69 14.59 -3.12
N ILE A 340 0.91 13.98 -1.96
CA ILE A 340 1.83 14.49 -0.95
C ILE A 340 3.21 13.90 -1.22
N LYS A 341 4.16 14.77 -1.55
CA LYS A 341 5.54 14.35 -1.82
C LYS A 341 6.23 13.94 -0.53
N HIS A 342 6.94 12.82 -0.57
CA HIS A 342 7.79 12.36 0.53
C HIS A 342 9.23 12.14 0.02
N PRO A 343 10.28 12.58 0.73
CA PRO A 343 11.67 12.43 0.28
C PRO A 343 12.05 10.99 -0.08
N LEU A 344 11.66 10.02 0.74
CA LEU A 344 11.89 8.59 0.47
C LEU A 344 11.18 8.09 -0.80
N MET A 345 10.03 8.65 -1.20
CA MET A 345 9.44 8.31 -2.49
C MET A 345 10.31 8.80 -3.65
N GLY A 346 10.94 9.96 -3.51
CA GLY A 346 11.96 10.44 -4.45
C GLY A 346 13.12 9.46 -4.59
N MET A 347 13.63 8.94 -3.47
CA MET A 347 14.70 7.93 -3.48
C MET A 347 14.27 6.61 -4.12
N ARG A 348 13.04 6.14 -3.83
CA ARG A 348 12.46 4.97 -4.50
C ARG A 348 12.41 5.15 -6.01
N PHE A 349 11.99 6.31 -6.52
CA PHE A 349 12.00 6.59 -7.95
C PHE A 349 13.41 6.60 -8.55
N ARG A 350 14.43 7.09 -7.83
CA ARG A 350 15.82 7.04 -8.28
C ARG A 350 16.35 5.62 -8.38
N TYR A 351 16.01 4.75 -7.42
CA TYR A 351 16.33 3.33 -7.52
C TYR A 351 15.63 2.66 -8.70
N ILE A 352 14.33 2.91 -8.90
CA ILE A 352 13.57 2.37 -10.05
C ILE A 352 14.21 2.83 -11.37
N HIS A 353 14.57 4.11 -11.47
CA HIS A 353 15.23 4.66 -12.65
C HIS A 353 16.56 3.94 -12.91
N LEU A 354 17.38 3.76 -11.87
CA LEU A 354 18.64 3.05 -11.97
C LEU A 354 18.44 1.60 -12.43
N MET A 355 17.48 0.88 -11.84
CA MET A 355 17.15 -0.49 -12.21
C MET A 355 16.77 -0.61 -13.69
N ASN A 356 16.00 0.35 -14.23
CA ASN A 356 15.50 0.28 -15.60
C ASN A 356 16.46 0.83 -16.67
N LYS A 357 17.50 1.58 -16.28
CA LYS A 357 18.47 2.20 -17.20
C LYS A 357 19.18 1.21 -18.14
N ALA A 358 19.47 -0.02 -17.68
CA ALA A 358 20.05 -1.07 -18.53
C ALA A 358 19.09 -1.53 -19.62
N ASN A 359 17.83 -1.76 -19.24
CA ASN A 359 16.76 -2.21 -20.13
C ASN A 359 16.44 -1.15 -21.20
N GLU A 360 16.51 0.14 -20.85
CA GLU A 360 16.33 1.23 -21.80
C GLU A 360 17.43 1.26 -22.87
N LYS A 361 18.70 1.05 -22.49
CA LYS A 361 19.81 0.97 -23.45
C LYS A 361 19.64 -0.22 -24.40
N GLN A 362 19.24 -1.38 -23.88
CA GLN A 362 18.97 -2.56 -24.69
C GLN A 362 17.77 -2.35 -25.64
N ARG A 363 16.69 -1.72 -25.17
CA ARG A 363 15.52 -1.38 -26.02
C ARG A 363 15.87 -0.39 -27.11
N LYS A 364 16.68 0.63 -26.81
CA LYS A 364 17.16 1.60 -27.81
C LYS A 364 18.11 0.96 -28.83
N ALA A 365 18.97 0.02 -28.41
CA ALA A 365 19.82 -0.74 -29.30
C ALA A 365 19.01 -1.69 -30.21
N ALA A 366 17.99 -2.38 -29.67
CA ALA A 366 17.11 -3.27 -30.43
C ALA A 366 16.18 -2.50 -31.40
N GLY A 367 15.65 -1.34 -30.98
CA GLY A 367 14.86 -0.46 -31.85
C GLY A 367 15.67 0.21 -32.96
N GLY A 368 16.98 0.38 -32.78
CA GLY A 368 17.90 0.85 -33.82
C GLY A 368 18.17 -0.19 -34.92
N ALA A 369 18.04 -1.49 -34.61
CA ALA A 369 18.26 -2.57 -35.58
C ALA A 369 17.09 -2.75 -36.57
N LEU A 370 15.88 -2.32 -36.22
CA LEU A 370 14.71 -2.39 -37.10
C LEU A 370 14.51 -1.12 -37.96
N GLY A 371 15.31 -0.08 -37.75
CA GLY A 371 15.18 1.23 -38.43
C GLY A 371 16.05 1.43 -39.68
N SER A 372 16.83 0.43 -40.11
CA SER A 372 17.83 0.60 -41.17
C SER A 372 17.41 0.07 -42.56
N TRP A 373 16.12 -0.20 -42.78
CA TRP A 373 15.62 -0.66 -44.08
C TRP A 373 14.52 0.25 -44.65
N SER A 374 14.81 1.55 -44.77
CA SER A 374 14.09 2.39 -45.74
C SER A 374 14.90 3.65 -46.08
N ARG A 375 15.97 3.49 -46.86
CA ARG A 375 16.57 4.62 -47.58
C ARG A 375 17.45 4.17 -48.76
N ARG A 376 16.80 3.93 -49.90
CA ARG A 376 17.27 3.99 -51.31
C ARG A 376 16.21 3.26 -52.14
N ARG A 377 15.57 3.78 -53.18
CA ARG A 377 15.92 4.74 -54.23
C ARG A 377 14.59 5.21 -54.83
N VAL A 378 14.42 6.50 -55.12
CA VAL A 378 13.81 6.94 -56.40
C VAL A 378 14.49 8.24 -56.79
N ALA A 379 15.27 8.18 -57.86
CA ALA A 379 15.72 9.36 -58.59
C ALA A 379 14.67 9.70 -59.66
N SER A 380 14.37 11.00 -59.75
CA SER A 380 13.92 11.79 -60.90
C SER A 380 12.99 11.16 -61.95
N SER A 381 11.81 11.77 -62.13
CA SER A 381 11.47 12.36 -63.42
C SER A 381 10.36 13.41 -63.29
N ILE A 382 10.56 14.48 -64.07
CA ILE A 382 9.79 15.70 -64.23
C ILE A 382 8.50 15.43 -65.04
N ASN A 383 7.35 16.01 -64.67
CA ASN A 383 6.63 16.91 -65.59
C ASN A 383 5.46 17.72 -64.99
N ARG A 384 5.55 19.03 -65.28
CA ARG A 384 4.49 19.95 -65.75
C ARG A 384 3.09 19.93 -65.12
N GLY A 385 2.86 20.96 -64.32
CA GLY A 385 1.82 21.98 -64.57
C GLY A 385 0.37 21.63 -64.24
N LYS A 386 -0.28 22.40 -63.35
CA LYS A 386 -1.33 23.40 -63.67
C LYS A 386 -1.90 23.97 -62.37
N VAL A 387 -2.10 25.29 -62.37
CA VAL A 387 -2.73 26.11 -61.33
C VAL A 387 -4.25 25.81 -61.28
N ARG A 388 -4.86 25.77 -60.08
CA ARG A 388 -6.06 26.57 -59.67
C ARG A 388 -6.91 25.97 -58.51
N THR A 389 -7.12 26.82 -57.48
CA THR A 389 -8.37 27.11 -56.73
C THR A 389 -8.76 26.35 -55.43
N ILE A 390 -8.63 27.07 -54.30
CA ILE A 390 -9.57 27.35 -53.17
C ILE A 390 -10.50 26.23 -52.64
N ARG A 391 -10.37 25.83 -51.35
CA ARG A 391 -11.21 26.23 -50.17
C ARG A 391 -11.19 25.19 -49.02
N ASP A 392 -10.99 25.71 -47.80
CA ASP A 392 -11.38 25.26 -46.45
C ASP A 392 -11.75 23.78 -46.17
N LYS A 393 -11.13 23.22 -45.11
CA LYS A 393 -11.84 22.86 -43.85
C LYS A 393 -10.95 22.18 -42.80
N SER A 394 -11.13 22.68 -41.57
CA SER A 394 -11.29 21.93 -40.31
C SER A 394 -10.10 21.13 -39.77
N TRP A 395 -9.53 21.64 -38.67
CA TRP A 395 -8.57 20.95 -37.81
C TRP A 395 -9.31 19.87 -36.99
N LYS A 396 -8.97 18.60 -37.21
CA LYS A 396 -9.16 17.53 -36.23
C LYS A 396 -7.76 17.07 -35.79
N GLY A 397 -7.48 17.24 -34.51
CA GLY A 397 -6.27 16.75 -33.86
C GLY A 397 -6.29 15.21 -33.78
N GLU A 398 -5.13 14.63 -34.07
CA GLU A 398 -4.86 13.20 -34.19
C GLU A 398 -4.92 12.48 -32.84
N GLU A 399 -5.45 11.25 -32.88
CA GLU A 399 -5.39 10.26 -31.81
C GLU A 399 -4.06 9.51 -31.88
N ASP A 400 -3.21 9.69 -30.87
CA ASP A 400 -2.02 8.85 -30.67
C ASP A 400 -2.43 7.47 -30.13
N LYS A 401 -2.42 6.47 -31.03
CA LYS A 401 -2.52 5.04 -30.70
C LYS A 401 -1.19 4.57 -30.08
N SER A 402 -1.15 4.42 -28.76
CA SER A 402 -0.07 3.70 -28.09
C SER A 402 -0.32 2.19 -28.11
N ASN A 403 0.54 1.46 -28.81
CA ASN A 403 0.56 -0.01 -28.87
C ASN A 403 0.72 -0.64 -27.47
N GLY A 404 -0.27 -1.42 -27.06
CA GLY A 404 -0.22 -2.28 -25.88
C GLY A 404 0.63 -3.52 -26.16
N SER A 405 1.68 -3.73 -25.37
CA SER A 405 2.40 -4.99 -25.31
C SER A 405 1.55 -6.02 -24.57
N SER A 406 1.33 -7.16 -25.21
CA SER A 406 0.61 -8.33 -24.70
C SER A 406 1.26 -8.85 -23.41
N ASP A 407 0.48 -8.88 -22.32
CA ASP A 407 0.78 -9.64 -21.10
C ASP A 407 -0.27 -10.75 -21.04
N SER A 408 0.22 -12.00 -21.02
CA SER A 408 -0.56 -13.23 -20.96
C SER A 408 -1.54 -13.22 -19.78
N GLU A 409 -2.81 -13.41 -20.10
CA GLU A 409 -3.90 -13.65 -19.17
C GLU A 409 -3.63 -14.97 -18.40
N PHE A 410 -3.75 -14.93 -17.07
CA PHE A 410 -3.77 -16.10 -16.22
C PHE A 410 -5.17 -16.17 -15.61
N GLU A 411 -5.79 -17.34 -15.73
CA GLU A 411 -7.20 -17.60 -15.42
C GLU A 411 -7.53 -17.37 -13.94
N ASP A 412 -8.69 -16.77 -13.73
CA ASP A 412 -9.31 -16.55 -12.43
C ASP A 412 -9.69 -17.90 -11.81
N PHE A 413 -9.13 -18.22 -10.63
CA PHE A 413 -9.60 -19.34 -9.81
C PHE A 413 -10.73 -18.82 -8.91
N ASP A 414 -11.96 -19.12 -9.32
CA ASP A 414 -13.18 -18.85 -8.55
C ASP A 414 -13.20 -19.79 -7.33
N TYR A 415 -13.22 -19.24 -6.12
CA TYR A 415 -13.28 -20.04 -4.89
C TYR A 415 -14.75 -20.18 -4.49
N SER A 416 -15.34 -21.32 -4.83
CA SER A 416 -16.66 -21.72 -4.38
C SER A 416 -16.66 -21.98 -2.86
N GLU A 417 -17.57 -21.27 -2.19
CA GLU A 417 -17.92 -21.32 -0.77
C GLU A 417 -18.45 -22.72 -0.41
N SER A 418 -17.79 -23.42 0.52
CA SER A 418 -18.34 -24.64 1.12
C SER A 418 -19.11 -24.26 2.38
N GLU A 419 -20.43 -24.40 2.31
CA GLU A 419 -21.35 -24.34 3.44
C GLU A 419 -20.98 -25.42 4.46
N VAL A 420 -20.82 -25.03 5.73
CA VAL A 420 -20.78 -25.98 6.85
C VAL A 420 -22.19 -26.00 7.41
N GLU A 421 -22.88 -27.11 7.18
CA GLU A 421 -24.19 -27.40 7.76
C GLU A 421 -24.07 -27.53 9.28
N ASP A 422 -24.99 -26.84 9.96
CA ASP A 422 -25.18 -26.83 11.40
C ASP A 422 -25.79 -28.18 11.83
N GLY A 423 -24.97 -29.02 12.48
CA GLY A 423 -25.38 -30.30 13.05
C GLY A 423 -26.13 -30.09 14.37
N ASN A 424 -27.45 -30.18 14.29
CA ASN A 424 -28.40 -30.21 15.39
C ASN A 424 -28.22 -31.47 16.26
N ASP A 425 -27.62 -31.36 17.45
CA ASP A 425 -27.63 -32.44 18.44
C ASP A 425 -28.70 -32.19 19.52
N GLU A 426 -29.79 -32.94 19.37
CA GLU A 426 -30.85 -33.11 20.34
C GLU A 426 -30.35 -33.72 21.65
N VAL A 427 -30.78 -33.09 22.73
CA VAL A 427 -30.83 -33.61 24.09
C VAL A 427 -31.58 -34.95 24.14
N ARG A 428 -30.91 -36.01 24.59
CA ARG A 428 -31.57 -37.15 25.26
C ARG A 428 -30.93 -37.38 26.64
N LYS A 429 -31.69 -36.94 27.65
CA LYS A 429 -31.65 -37.48 29.02
C LYS A 429 -32.06 -38.95 29.01
N LEU A 430 -31.47 -39.72 29.94
CA LEU A 430 -31.93 -40.88 30.73
C LEU A 430 -30.61 -41.54 31.22
N ASP A 431 -30.26 -41.67 32.50
CA ASP A 431 -31.04 -41.99 33.70
C ASP A 431 -30.48 -41.32 34.97
N LEU A 432 -31.33 -40.56 35.67
CA LEU A 432 -31.83 -40.77 37.05
C LEU A 432 -32.78 -39.63 37.44
#